data_AF-A0A5C5YBN3-F1
#
_entry.id   AF-A0A5C5YBN3-F1
#
_cell.length_a   1.000
_cell.length_b   1.000
_cell.length_c   1.000
_cell.angle_alpha   90.00
_cell.angle_beta   90.00
_cell.angle_gamma   90.00
#
_symmetry.space_group_name_H-M   'P 1'
#
loop_
_entity.id
_entity.type
_entity.pdbx_description
1 polymer ?
#
loop_
_entity_poly.entity_id
_entity_poly.type
_entity_poly.pdbx_seq_one_letter_code
_entity_poly.pdbx_strand_id
1 'polypeptide(L)'
;MTALPRRSPNRLAVLLTAALAWSAVGQSAQAETAYDTQRRIEIAALRLQLYENVEYPAELRRLKSELKLAEAEAASLERLLREYEPFDKFSTGRPLVLTIESTRLALLRAGLRRDNLRQDLMAQQRSHYDRLRLLHLELEQARAGL
;
A
#
# COMPACT_ATOMS: atom_id res chain seq x y z
N MET A 1 -91.58 -2.74 11.52
CA MET A 1 -90.47 -1.79 11.78
C MET A 1 -89.17 -2.53 11.55
N THR A 2 -88.54 -2.29 10.40
CA THR A 2 -87.39 -3.02 9.86
C THR A 2 -86.10 -2.22 10.11
N ALA A 3 -85.14 -2.81 10.84
CA ALA A 3 -83.83 -2.21 11.08
C ALA A 3 -82.83 -2.64 9.98
N LEU A 4 -82.27 -1.67 9.27
CA LEU A 4 -81.19 -1.87 8.30
C LEU A 4 -79.82 -1.89 8.99
N PRO A 5 -78.91 -2.83 8.67
CA PRO A 5 -77.55 -2.82 9.20
C PRO A 5 -76.67 -1.80 8.46
N ARG A 6 -76.02 -0.91 9.22
CA ARG A 6 -74.99 0.02 8.75
C ARG A 6 -73.76 -0.76 8.25
N ARG A 7 -73.49 -0.73 6.94
CA ARG A 7 -72.22 -1.17 6.34
C ARG A 7 -71.12 -0.15 6.64
N SER A 8 -70.04 -0.58 7.28
CA SER A 8 -68.85 0.22 7.54
C SER A 8 -67.89 0.17 6.33
N PRO A 9 -67.59 1.31 5.66
CA PRO A 9 -66.71 1.33 4.48
C PRO A 9 -65.20 1.29 4.80
N ASN A 10 -64.79 1.19 6.06
CA ASN A 10 -63.42 1.54 6.47
C ASN A 10 -62.38 0.40 6.41
N ARG A 11 -62.75 -0.84 6.06
CA ARG A 11 -61.80 -1.97 6.09
C ARG A 11 -60.87 -2.04 4.86
N LEU A 12 -61.32 -1.55 3.71
CA LEU A 12 -60.52 -1.59 2.47
C LEU A 12 -59.48 -0.48 2.42
N ALA A 13 -59.78 0.69 2.99
CA ALA A 13 -58.83 1.82 3.05
C ALA A 13 -57.59 1.49 3.89
N VAL A 14 -57.75 0.77 5.01
CA VAL A 14 -56.65 0.42 5.92
C VAL A 14 -55.68 -0.59 5.30
N LEU A 15 -56.19 -1.55 4.53
CA LEU A 15 -55.35 -2.55 3.85
C LEU A 15 -54.52 -1.96 2.70
N LEU A 16 -55.04 -0.96 1.99
CA LEU A 16 -54.33 -0.27 0.91
C LEU A 16 -53.19 0.61 1.44
N THR A 17 -53.38 1.31 2.56
CA THR A 17 -52.30 2.09 3.20
C THR A 17 -51.18 1.22 3.77
N ALA A 18 -51.49 0.02 4.27
CA ALA A 18 -50.47 -0.89 4.80
C ALA A 18 -49.57 -1.48 3.70
N ALA A 19 -50.14 -1.80 2.53
CA ALA A 19 -49.37 -2.33 1.39
C ALA A 19 -48.41 -1.31 0.78
N LEU A 20 -48.80 -0.03 0.72
CA LEU A 20 -47.95 1.07 0.24
C LEU A 20 -46.81 1.43 1.20
N ALA A 21 -47.01 1.25 2.51
CA ALA A 21 -45.96 1.48 3.50
C ALA A 21 -44.86 0.39 3.45
N TRP A 22 -45.22 -0.86 3.17
CA TRP A 22 -44.26 -1.96 3.03
C TRP A 22 -43.39 -1.87 1.76
N SER A 23 -43.96 -1.40 0.64
CA SER A 23 -43.18 -1.19 -0.58
C SER A 23 -42.22 0.01 -0.47
N ALA A 24 -42.59 1.07 0.23
CA ALA A 24 -41.72 2.23 0.46
C ALA A 24 -40.51 1.90 1.36
N VAL A 25 -40.71 1.12 2.44
CA VAL A 25 -39.62 0.72 3.36
C VAL A 25 -38.65 -0.27 2.70
N GLY A 26 -39.13 -1.17 1.83
CA GLY A 26 -38.27 -2.07 1.07
C GLY A 26 -37.40 -1.36 0.03
N GLN A 27 -37.93 -0.33 -0.63
CA GLN A 27 -37.19 0.44 -1.65
C GLN A 27 -36.09 1.31 -1.04
N SER A 28 -36.31 1.91 0.13
CA SER A 28 -35.27 2.70 0.81
C SER A 28 -34.13 1.82 1.33
N ALA A 29 -34.44 0.65 1.89
CA ALA A 29 -33.42 -0.29 2.36
C ALA A 29 -32.57 -0.86 1.20
N GLN A 30 -33.19 -1.16 0.06
CA GLN A 30 -32.48 -1.61 -1.15
C GLN A 30 -31.59 -0.51 -1.75
N ALA A 31 -32.08 0.73 -1.81
CA ALA A 31 -31.31 1.86 -2.32
C ALA A 31 -30.06 2.17 -1.44
N GLU A 32 -30.20 2.05 -0.12
CA GLU A 32 -29.08 2.24 0.82
C GLU A 32 -28.02 1.14 0.65
N THR A 33 -28.43 -0.12 0.46
CA THR A 33 -27.49 -1.22 0.17
C THR A 33 -26.76 -1.07 -1.16
N ALA A 34 -27.44 -0.58 -2.21
CA ALA A 34 -26.82 -0.38 -3.53
C ALA A 34 -25.81 0.80 -3.52
N TYR A 35 -26.09 1.85 -2.76
CA TYR A 35 -25.15 2.96 -2.59
C TYR A 35 -23.89 2.51 -1.82
N ASP A 36 -24.08 1.74 -0.75
CA ASP A 36 -22.96 1.24 0.06
C ASP A 36 -22.06 0.26 -0.71
N THR A 37 -22.62 -0.60 -1.55
CA THR A 37 -21.84 -1.51 -2.40
C THR A 37 -21.06 -0.74 -3.47
N GLN A 38 -21.69 0.22 -4.16
CA GLN A 38 -21.02 1.10 -5.11
C GLN A 38 -19.83 1.83 -4.48
N ARG A 39 -20.04 2.37 -3.28
CA ARG A 39 -19.00 3.08 -2.51
C ARG A 39 -17.84 2.15 -2.13
N ARG A 40 -18.12 0.90 -1.73
CA ARG A 40 -17.06 -0.09 -1.42
C ARG A 40 -16.20 -0.41 -2.64
N ILE A 41 -16.81 -0.53 -3.81
CA ILE A 41 -16.10 -0.77 -5.07
C ILE A 41 -15.20 0.42 -5.41
N GLU A 42 -15.73 1.64 -5.28
CA GLU A 42 -14.95 2.86 -5.52
C GLU A 42 -13.74 2.94 -4.58
N ILE A 43 -13.94 2.68 -3.29
CA ILE A 43 -12.84 2.65 -2.31
C ILE A 43 -11.79 1.60 -2.68
N ALA A 44 -12.21 0.38 -3.03
CA ALA A 44 -11.28 -0.68 -3.41
C ALA A 44 -10.49 -0.33 -4.69
N ALA A 45 -11.16 0.26 -5.69
CA ALA A 45 -10.54 0.71 -6.93
C ALA A 45 -9.51 1.83 -6.67
N LEU A 46 -9.85 2.80 -5.82
CA LEU A 46 -8.94 3.87 -5.43
C LEU A 46 -7.72 3.35 -4.69
N ARG A 47 -7.87 2.36 -3.81
CA ARG A 47 -6.73 1.72 -3.12
C ARG A 47 -5.78 1.04 -4.09
N LEU A 48 -6.31 0.29 -5.05
CA LEU A 48 -5.50 -0.35 -6.09
C LEU A 48 -4.72 0.70 -6.89
N GLN A 49 -5.41 1.75 -7.36
CA GLN A 49 -4.79 2.84 -8.13
C GLN A 49 -3.73 3.60 -7.32
N LEU A 50 -3.99 3.89 -6.04
CA LEU A 50 -3.04 4.57 -5.16
C LEU A 50 -1.76 3.75 -5.01
N TYR A 51 -1.91 2.45 -4.77
CA TYR A 51 -0.77 1.55 -4.59
C TYR A 51 0.09 1.45 -5.86
N GLU A 52 -0.54 1.21 -7.01
CA GLU A 52 0.14 1.05 -8.31
C GLU A 52 0.86 2.31 -8.77
N ASN A 53 0.21 3.46 -8.65
CA ASN A 53 0.68 4.69 -9.27
C ASN A 53 1.51 5.57 -8.33
N VAL A 54 1.31 5.43 -7.01
CA VAL A 54 1.93 6.32 -6.02
C VAL A 54 2.84 5.54 -5.09
N GLU A 55 2.30 4.61 -4.30
CA GLU A 55 3.05 4.00 -3.19
C GLU A 55 4.21 3.15 -3.70
N TYR A 56 3.95 2.19 -4.60
CA TYR A 56 4.97 1.28 -5.09
C TYR A 56 6.08 1.99 -5.89
N PRO A 57 5.78 2.88 -6.86
CA PRO A 57 6.81 3.62 -7.57
C PRO A 57 7.62 4.56 -6.66
N ALA A 58 6.99 5.18 -5.66
CA ALA A 58 7.70 6.02 -4.69
C ALA A 58 8.71 5.20 -3.89
N GLU A 59 8.30 4.03 -3.39
CA GLU A 59 9.16 3.17 -2.60
C GLU A 59 10.32 2.59 -3.43
N LEU A 60 10.05 2.19 -4.68
CA LEU A 60 11.10 1.80 -5.61
C LEU A 60 12.11 2.92 -5.88
N ARG A 61 11.64 4.16 -6.08
CA ARG A 61 12.54 5.31 -6.28
C ARG A 61 13.39 5.57 -5.04
N ARG A 62 12.80 5.46 -3.85
CA ARG A 62 13.50 5.61 -2.57
C ARG A 62 14.63 4.59 -2.45
N LEU A 63 14.31 3.30 -2.55
CA LEU A 63 15.30 2.21 -2.45
C LEU A 63 16.40 2.31 -3.50
N LYS A 64 16.05 2.61 -4.76
CA LYS A 64 17.05 2.80 -5.83
C LYS A 64 17.98 3.98 -5.55
N SER A 65 17.45 5.08 -5.03
CA SER A 65 18.24 6.28 -4.72
C SER A 65 19.20 6.01 -3.56
N GLU A 66 18.71 5.35 -2.51
CA GLU A 66 19.55 4.94 -1.37
C GLU A 66 20.64 3.95 -1.80
N LEU A 67 20.32 2.98 -2.65
CA LEU A 67 21.29 2.03 -3.18
C LEU A 67 22.39 2.75 -3.97
N LYS A 68 22.00 3.67 -4.86
CA LYS A 68 22.97 4.46 -5.65
C LYS A 68 23.89 5.30 -4.77
N LEU A 69 23.36 5.87 -3.67
CA LEU A 69 24.17 6.60 -2.70
C LEU A 69 25.15 5.68 -1.98
N ALA A 70 24.71 4.50 -1.53
CA ALA A 70 25.57 3.52 -0.87
C ALA A 70 26.67 2.99 -1.81
N GLU A 71 26.36 2.77 -3.10
CA GLU A 71 27.34 2.40 -4.12
C GLU A 71 28.38 3.50 -4.34
N ALA A 72 27.95 4.76 -4.44
CA ALA A 72 28.86 5.90 -4.59
C ALA A 72 29.74 6.10 -3.35
N GLU A 73 29.20 5.92 -2.15
CA GLU A 73 29.93 5.97 -0.89
C GLU A 73 31.03 4.90 -0.84
N ALA A 74 30.67 3.64 -1.14
CA ALA A 74 31.64 2.54 -1.20
C ALA A 74 32.75 2.81 -2.23
N ALA A 75 32.39 3.24 -3.44
CA ALA A 75 33.36 3.56 -4.49
C ALA A 75 34.32 4.71 -4.10
N SER A 76 33.81 5.72 -3.39
CA SER A 76 34.63 6.82 -2.85
C SER A 76 35.62 6.33 -1.81
N LEU A 77 35.17 5.49 -0.86
CA LEU A 77 36.01 4.91 0.19
C LEU A 77 37.07 3.97 -0.39
N GLU A 78 36.74 3.17 -1.41
CA GLU A 78 37.71 2.35 -2.15
C GLU A 78 38.77 3.19 -2.86
N ARG A 79 38.40 4.34 -3.44
CA ARG A 79 39.36 5.27 -4.03
C ARG A 79 40.29 5.84 -2.96
N LEU A 80 39.73 6.26 -1.83
CA LEU A 80 40.49 6.85 -0.72
C LEU A 80 41.47 5.84 -0.09
N LEU A 81 41.09 4.55 0.01
CA LEU A 81 42.03 3.50 0.44
C LEU A 81 43.20 3.30 -0.55
N ARG A 82 42.95 3.40 -1.86
CA ARG A 82 44.01 3.33 -2.88
C ARG A 82 44.96 4.53 -2.78
N GLU A 83 44.44 5.71 -2.48
CA GLU A 83 45.26 6.91 -2.25
C GLU A 83 46.16 6.77 -1.01
N TYR A 84 45.73 6.02 0.01
CA TYR A 84 46.54 5.75 1.20
C TYR A 84 47.58 4.63 1.06
N GLU A 85 47.47 3.77 0.04
CA GLU A 85 48.34 2.61 -0.17
C GLU A 85 49.86 2.94 -0.16
N PRO A 86 50.34 4.03 -0.79
CA PRO A 86 51.76 4.36 -0.78
C PRO A 86 52.30 4.69 0.62
N PHE A 87 51.46 5.26 1.49
CA PHE A 87 51.84 5.66 2.84
C PHE A 87 51.91 4.49 3.82
N ASP A 88 51.26 3.37 3.51
CA ASP A 88 51.31 2.15 4.31
C ASP A 88 52.59 1.33 4.05
N LYS A 89 53.12 1.37 2.81
CA LYS A 89 54.25 0.51 2.37
C LYS A 89 55.64 1.07 2.72
N PHE A 90 55.80 2.39 2.78
CA PHE A 90 57.12 3.03 2.86
C PHE A 90 57.38 3.85 4.13
N SER A 91 56.40 3.94 5.05
CA SER A 91 56.52 4.78 6.26
C SER A 91 56.95 3.98 7.49
N THR A 92 58.12 4.32 8.04
CA THR A 92 58.44 4.02 9.44
C THR A 92 57.45 4.77 10.35
N GLY A 93 56.82 4.10 11.31
CA GLY A 93 55.89 4.74 12.26
C GLY A 93 54.43 4.88 11.80
N ARG A 94 54.08 4.43 10.59
CA ARG A 94 52.69 4.16 10.16
C ARG A 94 51.67 5.27 10.55
N PRO A 95 51.91 6.54 10.17
CA PRO A 95 51.20 7.72 10.70
C PRO A 95 49.70 7.75 10.36
N LEU A 96 49.25 6.95 9.39
CA LEU A 96 47.86 6.91 8.92
C LEU A 96 47.11 5.62 9.28
N VAL A 97 47.67 4.73 10.11
CA VAL A 97 47.02 3.43 10.41
C VAL A 97 45.60 3.58 10.90
N LEU A 98 45.36 4.48 11.87
CA LEU A 98 44.01 4.69 12.40
C LEU A 98 43.04 5.18 11.33
N THR A 99 43.49 6.03 10.41
CA THR A 99 42.69 6.55 9.30
C THR A 99 42.42 5.47 8.25
N ILE A 100 43.39 4.60 7.94
CA ILE A 100 43.23 3.48 7.03
C ILE A 100 42.22 2.48 7.60
N GLU A 101 42.37 2.11 8.87
CA GLU A 101 41.46 1.18 9.54
C GLU A 101 40.05 1.75 9.67
N SER A 102 39.90 3.03 10.03
CA SER A 102 38.59 3.67 10.07
C SER A 102 37.92 3.73 8.69
N THR A 103 38.70 3.98 7.62
CA THR A 103 38.21 3.94 6.24
C THR A 103 37.82 2.53 5.81
N ARG A 104 38.58 1.50 6.17
CA ARG A 104 38.23 0.09 5.92
C ARG A 104 36.92 -0.29 6.60
N LEU A 105 36.74 0.12 7.85
CA LEU A 105 35.49 -0.10 8.58
C LEU A 105 34.32 0.65 7.95
N ALA A 106 34.53 1.90 7.52
CA ALA A 106 33.51 2.66 6.80
C ALA A 106 33.13 1.97 5.48
N LEU A 107 34.11 1.47 4.72
CA LEU A 107 33.88 0.74 3.48
C LEU A 107 33.06 -0.54 3.73
N LEU A 108 33.40 -1.30 4.77
CA LEU A 108 32.63 -2.48 5.16
C LEU A 108 31.18 -2.12 5.49
N ARG A 109 30.95 -1.04 6.24
CA ARG A 109 29.60 -0.56 6.58
C ARG A 109 28.82 -0.14 5.34
N ALA A 110 29.45 0.60 4.43
CA ALA A 110 28.83 1.00 3.16
C ALA A 110 28.49 -0.22 2.29
N GLY A 111 29.37 -1.22 2.24
CA GLY A 111 29.14 -2.49 1.54
C GLY A 111 27.95 -3.27 2.11
N LEU A 112 27.88 -3.43 3.44
CA LEU A 112 26.74 -4.08 4.10
C LEU A 112 25.44 -3.34 3.83
N ARG A 113 25.46 -2.00 3.91
CA ARG A 113 24.29 -1.16 3.61
C ARG A 113 23.82 -1.36 2.17
N ARG A 114 24.75 -1.34 1.20
CA ARG A 114 24.44 -1.60 -0.21
C ARG A 114 23.79 -2.96 -0.41
N ASP A 115 24.35 -4.01 0.20
CA ASP A 115 23.87 -5.37 0.03
C ASP A 115 22.47 -5.56 0.65
N ASN A 116 22.22 -4.97 1.83
CA ASN A 116 20.90 -4.93 2.44
C ASN A 116 19.88 -4.20 1.55
N LEU A 117 20.22 -3.01 1.04
CA LEU A 117 19.33 -2.26 0.14
C LEU A 117 19.01 -3.03 -1.15
N ARG A 118 19.96 -3.80 -1.67
CA ARG A 118 19.73 -4.69 -2.82
C ARG A 118 18.76 -5.82 -2.45
N GLN A 119 18.91 -6.43 -1.27
CA GLN A 119 17.99 -7.45 -0.77
C GLN A 119 16.59 -6.89 -0.56
N ASP A 120 16.47 -5.69 0.02
CA ASP A 120 15.20 -5.00 0.25
C ASP A 120 14.51 -4.67 -1.08
N LEU A 121 15.25 -4.22 -2.08
CA LEU A 121 14.70 -3.98 -3.42
C LEU A 121 14.15 -5.27 -4.05
N MET A 122 14.86 -6.39 -3.93
CA MET A 122 14.38 -7.69 -4.40
C MET A 122 13.16 -8.19 -3.59
N ALA A 123 13.12 -7.93 -2.28
CA ALA A 123 11.97 -8.26 -1.44
C ALA A 123 10.75 -7.39 -1.81
N GLN A 124 10.94 -6.10 -2.09
CA GLN A 124 9.89 -5.18 -2.51
C GLN A 124 9.30 -5.59 -3.87
N GLN A 125 10.14 -6.00 -4.81
CA GLN A 125 9.66 -6.50 -6.12
C GLN A 125 8.88 -7.81 -6.01
N ARG A 126 9.26 -8.70 -5.09
CA ARG A 126 8.51 -9.95 -4.85
C ARG A 126 7.17 -9.68 -4.18
N SER A 127 7.18 -8.92 -3.08
CA SER A 127 5.97 -8.56 -2.33
C SER A 127 4.99 -7.71 -3.15
N HIS A 128 5.47 -7.00 -4.16
CA HIS A 128 4.63 -6.22 -5.06
C HIS A 128 3.53 -7.05 -5.72
N TYR A 129 3.88 -8.22 -6.27
CA TYR A 129 2.92 -9.10 -6.93
C TYR A 129 1.86 -9.63 -5.96
N ASP A 130 2.27 -10.04 -4.76
CA ASP A 130 1.35 -10.52 -3.73
C ASP A 130 0.39 -9.42 -3.28
N ARG A 131 0.92 -8.19 -3.10
CA ARG A 131 0.12 -7.04 -2.72
C ARG A 131 -0.86 -6.61 -3.80
N LEU A 132 -0.44 -6.59 -5.07
CA LEU A 132 -1.35 -6.34 -6.19
C LEU A 132 -2.47 -7.37 -6.25
N ARG A 133 -2.11 -8.66 -6.13
CA ARG A 133 -3.09 -9.74 -6.14
C ARG A 133 -4.12 -9.57 -5.03
N LEU A 134 -3.68 -9.23 -3.82
CA LEU A 134 -4.56 -8.96 -2.69
C LEU A 134 -5.53 -7.80 -2.98
N LEU A 135 -5.04 -6.68 -3.53
CA LEU A 135 -5.88 -5.53 -3.86
C LEU A 135 -6.87 -5.82 -4.99
N HIS A 136 -6.48 -6.63 -5.97
CA HIS A 136 -7.42 -7.12 -6.99
C HIS A 136 -8.51 -8.01 -6.39
N LEU A 137 -8.16 -8.92 -5.48
CA LEU A 137 -9.15 -9.77 -4.79
C LEU A 137 -10.10 -8.94 -3.92
N GLU A 138 -9.63 -7.88 -3.25
CA GLU A 138 -10.48 -6.94 -2.52
C GLU A 138 -11.49 -6.25 -3.44
N LEU A 139 -11.05 -5.83 -4.63
CA LEU A 139 -11.92 -5.23 -5.64
C LEU A 139 -12.94 -6.23 -6.20
N GLU A 140 -12.53 -7.46 -6.49
CA GLU A 140 -13.41 -8.53 -6.93
C GLU A 140 -14.46 -8.88 -5.87
N GLN A 141 -14.05 -8.97 -4.61
CA GLN A 141 -14.96 -9.21 -3.49
C GLN A 141 -15.97 -8.07 -3.33
N ALA A 142 -15.54 -6.82 -3.47
CA ALA A 142 -16.43 -5.67 -3.45
C ALA A 142 -17.45 -5.71 -4.60
N ARG A 143 -17.03 -6.17 -5.79
CA ARG A 143 -17.89 -6.34 -6.97
C ARG A 143 -18.87 -7.51 -6.83
N ALA A 144 -18.46 -8.61 -6.21
CA ALA A 144 -19.32 -9.77 -5.99
C ALA A 144 -20.38 -9.53 -4.89
N GLY A 145 -20.23 -8.46 -4.10
CA GLY A 145 -21.22 -8.00 -3.15
C GLY A 145 -22.34 -7.13 -3.74
N LEU A 146 -22.31 -6.83 -5.05
CA LEU A 146 -23.41 -6.27 -5.83
C LEU A 146 -24.39 -7.37 -6.25
#